data_AF-A0A8J3FHZ8-F1
#
_entry.id   AF-A0A8J3FHZ8-F1
#
_cell.length_a   1.000
_cell.length_b   1.000
_cell.length_c   1.000
_cell.angle_alpha   90.00
_cell.angle_beta   90.00
_cell.angle_gamma   90.00
#
_symmetry.space_group_name_H-M   'P 1'
#
loop_
_entity.id
_entity.type
_entity.pdbx_description
1 polymer ?
#
loop_
_entity_poly.entity_id
_entity_poly.type
_entity_poly.pdbx_seq_one_letter_code
_entity_poly.pdbx_strand_id
1 'polypeptide(L)'
;MEPIDSFIKKINEEDIQRVSGTAIYFTRTFDRVPTALIHNLKHNKVIHEQIIVLSVQFKSTPRIPMEKRLTLSNLGAGFYSAQINYGFMDRTNIPQAIDLIKNKGVKIETSQLSYFLGRETLIVNGKMGMPVWRETIFAILSRNAQRATRYFKLPAEKVFEVGTNIEI
;
A
#
# COMPACT_ATOMS: atom_id res chain seq x y z
N MET A 1 -6.89 3.16 12.68
CA MET A 1 -7.23 3.16 11.24
C MET A 1 -8.70 2.81 11.09
N GLU A 2 -9.46 3.63 10.37
CA GLU A 2 -10.89 3.45 10.14
C GLU A 2 -11.18 2.35 9.08
N PRO A 3 -12.38 1.73 9.09
CA PRO A 3 -12.82 0.81 8.03
C PRO A 3 -12.93 1.52 6.68
N ILE A 4 -12.55 0.83 5.60
CA ILE A 4 -12.54 1.42 4.26
C ILE A 4 -13.94 1.86 3.79
N ASP A 5 -14.98 1.10 4.10
CA ASP A 5 -16.35 1.41 3.68
C ASP A 5 -16.87 2.71 4.29
N SER A 6 -16.52 2.97 5.56
CA SER A 6 -16.88 4.22 6.23
C SER A 6 -16.17 5.41 5.62
N PHE A 7 -14.93 5.23 5.17
CA PHE A 7 -14.14 6.28 4.54
C PHE A 7 -14.68 6.63 3.15
N ILE A 8 -15.07 5.63 2.35
CA ILE A 8 -15.68 5.84 1.03
C ILE A 8 -16.96 6.66 1.14
N LYS A 9 -17.80 6.38 2.16
CA LYS A 9 -19.02 7.17 2.41
C LYS A 9 -18.71 8.64 2.69
N LYS A 10 -17.77 8.91 3.60
CA LYS A 10 -17.34 10.29 3.92
C LYS A 10 -16.81 11.02 2.69
N ILE A 11 -15.97 10.36 1.88
CA ILE A 11 -15.42 10.97 0.68
C ILE A 11 -16.50 11.38 -0.32
N ASN A 12 -17.53 10.55 -0.48
CA ASN A 12 -18.63 10.83 -1.39
C ASN A 12 -19.55 11.95 -0.85
N GLU A 13 -19.65 12.10 0.48
CA GLU A 13 -20.41 13.20 1.13
C GLU A 13 -19.65 14.53 1.04
N GLU A 14 -18.32 14.51 1.16
CA GLU A 14 -17.46 15.71 1.12
C GLU A 14 -17.14 16.22 -0.30
N ASP A 15 -17.59 15.53 -1.36
CA ASP A 15 -17.35 15.85 -2.78
C ASP A 15 -15.89 16.17 -3.11
N ILE A 16 -14.98 15.30 -2.66
CA ILE A 16 -13.53 15.50 -2.86
C ILE A 16 -13.16 15.41 -4.34
N GLN A 17 -12.35 16.37 -4.80
CA GLN A 17 -11.86 16.43 -6.16
C GLN A 17 -11.11 15.14 -6.57
N ARG A 18 -11.52 14.58 -7.70
CA ARG A 18 -10.89 13.41 -8.33
C ARG A 18 -10.01 13.82 -9.52
N VAL A 19 -8.84 13.21 -9.63
CA VAL A 19 -7.93 13.38 -10.76
C VAL A 19 -7.84 12.09 -11.58
N SER A 20 -7.63 12.22 -12.88
CA SER A 20 -7.53 11.09 -13.80
C SER A 20 -6.41 10.12 -13.43
N GLY A 21 -6.65 8.83 -13.67
CA GLY A 21 -5.65 7.76 -13.51
C GLY A 21 -5.96 6.80 -12.37
N THR A 22 -5.03 5.88 -12.12
CA THR A 22 -5.17 4.84 -11.09
C THR A 22 -4.06 4.97 -10.04
N ALA A 23 -4.44 4.97 -8.77
CA ALA A 23 -3.50 4.90 -7.67
C ALA A 23 -3.61 3.57 -6.91
N ILE A 24 -2.48 2.88 -6.76
CA ILE A 24 -2.38 1.69 -5.91
C ILE A 24 -1.78 2.10 -4.58
N TYR A 25 -2.55 1.98 -3.49
CA TYR A 25 -2.08 2.24 -2.14
C TYR A 25 -1.77 0.93 -1.42
N PHE A 26 -0.54 0.77 -0.95
CA PHE A 26 -0.15 -0.43 -0.21
C PHE A 26 -0.62 -0.36 1.24
N THR A 27 -1.15 -1.49 1.74
CA THR A 27 -1.57 -1.67 3.13
C THR A 27 -1.18 -3.03 3.69
N ARG A 28 -0.90 -3.07 4.99
CA ARG A 28 -0.71 -4.33 5.73
C ARG A 28 -2.04 -5.05 5.99
N THR A 29 -3.15 -4.31 6.05
CA THR A 29 -4.48 -4.83 6.40
C THR A 29 -5.49 -4.55 5.29
N PHE A 30 -6.15 -5.60 4.80
CA PHE A 30 -7.03 -5.57 3.62
C PHE A 30 -8.31 -4.73 3.80
N ASP A 31 -8.82 -4.60 5.03
CA ASP A 31 -10.11 -3.93 5.33
C ASP A 31 -9.98 -2.51 5.91
N ARG A 32 -8.78 -1.93 5.87
CA ARG A 32 -8.49 -0.62 6.50
C ARG A 32 -7.92 0.36 5.51
N VAL A 33 -8.25 1.64 5.73
CA VAL A 33 -7.72 2.74 4.91
C VAL A 33 -6.21 2.84 5.09
N PRO A 34 -5.43 2.84 3.99
CA PRO A 34 -3.99 3.05 4.05
C PRO A 34 -3.65 4.44 4.61
N THR A 35 -2.65 4.52 5.50
CA THR A 35 -2.18 5.81 6.05
C THR A 35 -1.71 6.77 4.96
N ALA A 36 -1.07 6.25 3.92
CA ALA A 36 -0.65 7.04 2.76
C ALA A 36 -1.83 7.73 2.05
N LEU A 37 -3.00 7.10 2.00
CA LEU A 37 -4.20 7.69 1.37
C LEU A 37 -4.75 8.84 2.23
N ILE A 38 -4.84 8.65 3.54
CA ILE A 38 -5.28 9.68 4.49
C ILE A 38 -4.33 10.89 4.41
N HIS A 39 -3.02 10.65 4.38
CA HIS A 39 -2.03 11.72 4.28
C HIS A 39 -2.08 12.43 2.92
N ASN A 40 -2.20 11.69 1.82
CA ASN A 40 -2.38 12.30 0.51
C ASN A 40 -3.62 13.21 0.50
N LEU A 41 -4.75 12.74 1.04
CA LEU A 41 -5.96 13.54 1.13
C LEU A 41 -5.78 14.79 2.01
N LYS A 42 -5.15 14.64 3.18
CA LYS A 42 -4.89 15.76 4.10
C LYS A 42 -4.06 16.88 3.47
N HIS A 43 -3.03 16.52 2.69
CA HIS A 43 -2.07 17.48 2.16
C HIS A 43 -2.40 17.97 0.75
N ASN A 44 -2.80 17.06 -0.14
CA ASN A 44 -3.06 17.38 -1.54
C ASN A 44 -4.54 17.64 -1.83
N LYS A 45 -5.45 17.23 -0.94
CA LYS A 45 -6.92 17.43 -1.06
C LYS A 45 -7.52 16.84 -2.33
N VAL A 46 -6.84 15.89 -2.96
CA VAL A 46 -7.26 15.21 -4.19
C VAL A 46 -7.09 13.71 -4.06
N ILE A 47 -7.94 12.96 -4.77
CA ILE A 47 -7.85 11.51 -4.90
C ILE A 47 -7.87 11.11 -6.38
N HIS A 48 -7.44 9.89 -6.70
CA HIS A 48 -7.51 9.42 -8.09
C HIS A 48 -8.92 8.89 -8.38
N GLU A 49 -9.33 8.93 -9.65
CA GLU A 49 -10.60 8.35 -10.11
C GLU A 49 -10.74 6.88 -9.69
N GLN A 50 -9.66 6.10 -9.84
CA GLN A 50 -9.59 4.72 -9.41
C GLN A 50 -8.52 4.52 -8.34
N ILE A 51 -8.93 3.96 -7.20
CA ILE A 51 -8.05 3.64 -6.08
C ILE A 51 -8.10 2.14 -5.82
N ILE A 52 -6.94 1.51 -5.82
CA ILE A 52 -6.79 0.11 -5.45
C ILE A 52 -6.00 0.05 -4.14
N VAL A 53 -6.66 -0.39 -3.09
CA VAL A 53 -6.01 -0.69 -1.82
C VAL A 53 -5.45 -2.10 -1.90
N LEU A 54 -4.12 -2.21 -1.93
CA LEU A 54 -3.42 -3.45 -2.20
C LEU A 54 -2.71 -3.98 -0.95
N SER A 55 -3.04 -5.20 -0.55
CA SER A 55 -2.32 -5.96 0.46
C SER A 55 -1.52 -7.10 -0.16
N VAL A 56 -0.25 -7.24 0.23
CA VAL A 56 0.62 -8.34 -0.20
C VAL A 56 0.86 -9.25 0.98
N GLN A 57 0.42 -10.50 0.88
CA GLN A 57 0.45 -11.48 1.97
C GLN A 57 1.36 -12.65 1.61
N PHE A 58 2.33 -12.92 2.48
CA PHE A 58 3.21 -14.08 2.36
C PHE A 58 2.64 -15.22 3.20
N LYS A 59 2.47 -16.39 2.56
CA LYS A 59 1.96 -17.60 3.20
C LYS A 59 3.11 -18.58 3.44
N SER A 60 2.95 -19.43 4.44
CA SER A 60 3.93 -20.47 4.82
C SER A 60 3.98 -21.66 3.86
N THR A 61 3.22 -21.64 2.76
CA THR A 61 3.26 -22.66 1.72
C THR A 61 4.33 -22.32 0.67
N PRO A 62 4.96 -23.31 0.02
CA PRO A 62 6.04 -23.06 -0.94
C PRO A 62 5.63 -22.15 -2.10
N ARG A 63 4.46 -22.42 -2.70
CA ARG A 63 3.90 -21.65 -3.81
C ARG A 63 2.40 -21.51 -3.62
N ILE A 64 1.84 -20.41 -4.14
CA ILE A 64 0.39 -20.19 -4.18
C ILE A 64 -0.14 -20.48 -5.60
N PRO A 65 -1.16 -21.35 -5.74
CA PRO A 65 -1.85 -21.58 -7.02
C PRO A 65 -2.42 -20.27 -7.59
N MET A 66 -2.46 -20.13 -8.92
CA MET A 66 -2.92 -18.89 -9.58
C MET A 66 -4.31 -18.45 -9.13
N GLU A 67 -5.24 -19.39 -8.97
CA GLU A 67 -6.62 -19.13 -8.58
C GLU A 67 -6.74 -18.47 -7.19
N LYS A 68 -5.83 -18.83 -6.26
CA LYS A 68 -5.78 -18.29 -4.90
C LYS A 68 -4.84 -17.09 -4.76
N ARG A 69 -4.18 -16.69 -5.86
CA ARG A 69 -3.18 -15.62 -5.87
C ARG A 69 -3.79 -14.24 -5.70
N LEU A 70 -5.02 -14.02 -6.19
CA LEU A 70 -5.68 -12.72 -6.16
C LEU A 70 -7.10 -12.81 -5.60
N THR A 71 -7.31 -12.17 -4.45
CA THR A 71 -8.63 -11.76 -3.99
C THR A 71 -8.86 -10.31 -4.40
N LEU A 72 -10.00 -10.03 -5.04
CA LEU A 72 -10.35 -8.69 -5.51
C LEU A 72 -11.82 -8.42 -5.13
N SER A 73 -12.07 -7.28 -4.53
CA SER A 73 -13.41 -6.79 -4.19
C SER A 73 -13.60 -5.38 -4.75
N ASN A 74 -14.75 -5.12 -5.37
CA ASN A 74 -15.15 -3.78 -5.78
C ASN A 74 -15.96 -3.15 -4.65
N LEU A 75 -15.49 -2.02 -4.13
CA LEU A 75 -16.10 -1.31 -3.00
C LEU A 75 -17.02 -0.17 -3.47
N GLY A 76 -17.11 0.06 -4.78
CA GLY A 76 -17.88 1.16 -5.37
C GLY A 76 -17.09 2.48 -5.41
N ALA A 77 -17.65 3.49 -6.08
CA ALA A 77 -17.06 4.83 -6.21
C ALA A 77 -15.58 4.84 -6.66
N GLY A 78 -15.20 3.91 -7.55
CA GLY A 78 -13.82 3.76 -8.04
C GLY A 78 -12.83 3.12 -7.05
N PHE A 79 -13.29 2.63 -5.91
CA PHE A 79 -12.46 1.93 -4.93
C PHE A 79 -12.49 0.41 -5.13
N TYR A 80 -11.32 -0.19 -5.04
CA TYR A 80 -11.13 -1.64 -5.05
C TYR A 80 -10.25 -2.05 -3.88
N SER A 81 -10.55 -3.19 -3.27
CA SER A 81 -9.64 -3.87 -2.34
C SER A 81 -9.06 -5.10 -3.00
N ALA A 82 -7.73 -5.21 -3.02
CA ALA A 82 -7.01 -6.30 -3.63
C ALA A 82 -6.02 -6.94 -2.64
N GLN A 83 -5.99 -8.26 -2.58
CA GLN A 83 -5.02 -9.02 -1.81
C GLN A 83 -4.29 -9.97 -2.75
N ILE A 84 -2.96 -9.84 -2.81
CA ILE A 84 -2.10 -10.74 -3.55
C ILE A 84 -1.40 -11.67 -2.55
N ASN A 85 -1.54 -12.97 -2.76
CA ASN A 85 -0.92 -14.00 -1.94
C ASN A 85 0.30 -14.59 -2.65
N TYR A 86 1.43 -14.65 -1.94
CA TYR A 86 2.66 -15.30 -2.38
C TYR A 86 3.07 -16.39 -1.40
N GLY A 87 3.58 -17.51 -1.91
CA GLY A 87 4.29 -18.51 -1.12
C GLY A 87 5.74 -18.10 -0.87
N PHE A 88 6.42 -18.76 0.06
CA PHE A 88 7.79 -18.40 0.42
C PHE A 88 8.83 -18.67 -0.69
N MET A 89 8.52 -19.52 -1.67
CA MET A 89 9.37 -19.73 -2.86
C MET A 89 8.87 -18.97 -4.11
N ASP A 90 7.76 -18.23 -4.01
CA ASP A 90 7.26 -17.46 -5.15
C ASP A 90 8.14 -16.23 -5.40
N ARG A 91 8.36 -15.90 -6.67
CA ARG A 91 9.06 -14.68 -7.05
C ARG A 91 8.08 -13.50 -7.04
N THR A 92 8.25 -12.58 -6.09
CA THR A 92 7.42 -11.38 -5.97
C THR A 92 7.64 -10.45 -7.16
N ASN A 93 6.56 -10.08 -7.84
CA ASN A 93 6.56 -9.10 -8.93
C ASN A 93 5.19 -8.41 -8.96
N ILE A 94 5.09 -7.25 -8.33
CA ILE A 94 3.80 -6.57 -8.20
C ILE A 94 3.29 -6.04 -9.54
N PRO A 95 4.12 -5.40 -10.41
CA PRO A 95 3.66 -4.99 -11.73
C PRO A 95 3.02 -6.12 -12.54
N GLN A 96 3.63 -7.31 -12.54
CA GLN A 96 3.06 -8.49 -13.20
C GLN A 96 1.77 -8.98 -12.53
N ALA A 97 1.68 -8.89 -11.20
CA ALA A 97 0.48 -9.31 -10.49
C ALA A 97 -0.70 -8.35 -10.68
N ILE A 98 -0.46 -7.10 -11.09
CA ILE A 98 -1.54 -6.16 -11.47
C ILE A 98 -2.23 -6.60 -12.75
N ASP A 99 -1.54 -7.30 -13.65
CA ASP A 99 -2.19 -7.86 -14.84
C ASP A 99 -3.26 -8.89 -14.46
N LEU A 100 -3.15 -9.56 -13.30
CA LEU A 100 -4.22 -10.42 -12.76
C LEU A 100 -5.46 -9.59 -12.39
N ILE A 101 -5.27 -8.37 -11.89
CA ILE A 101 -6.36 -7.44 -11.55
C ILE A 101 -7.03 -6.94 -12.84
N LYS A 102 -6.23 -6.59 -13.86
CA LYS A 102 -6.74 -6.21 -15.19
C LYS A 102 -7.57 -7.32 -15.82
N ASN A 103 -7.09 -8.57 -15.73
CA ASN A 103 -7.78 -9.74 -16.27
C ASN A 103 -9.12 -10.02 -15.57
N LYS A 104 -9.33 -9.53 -14.35
CA LYS A 104 -10.63 -9.56 -13.66
C LYS A 104 -11.57 -8.40 -14.04
N GLY A 105 -11.22 -7.63 -15.07
CA GLY A 105 -12.07 -6.59 -15.66
C GLY A 105 -11.85 -5.17 -15.13
N VAL A 106 -10.86 -4.96 -14.24
CA VAL A 106 -10.52 -3.62 -13.76
C VAL A 106 -9.70 -2.90 -14.83
N LYS A 107 -10.17 -1.74 -15.29
CA LYS A 107 -9.45 -0.95 -16.30
C LYS A 107 -8.29 -0.22 -15.63
N ILE A 108 -7.06 -0.67 -15.86
CA ILE A 108 -5.85 -0.03 -15.31
C ILE A 108 -4.95 0.38 -16.47
N GLU A 109 -4.86 1.68 -16.72
CA GLU A 109 -3.91 2.23 -17.68
C GLU A 109 -2.52 2.34 -17.04
N THR A 110 -1.55 1.60 -17.54
CA THR A 110 -0.23 1.50 -16.88
C THR A 110 0.60 2.77 -17.04
N SER A 111 0.33 3.61 -18.04
CA SER A 111 0.90 4.95 -18.23
C SER A 111 0.50 5.91 -17.10
N GLN A 112 -0.75 5.84 -16.65
CA GLN A 112 -1.35 6.70 -15.61
C GLN A 112 -1.47 6.01 -14.24
N LEU A 113 -0.61 5.01 -14.00
CA LEU A 113 -0.60 4.23 -12.77
C LEU A 113 0.48 4.73 -11.82
N SER A 114 0.07 5.10 -10.61
CA SER A 114 0.96 5.54 -9.53
C SER A 114 0.88 4.58 -8.32
N TYR A 115 2.04 4.27 -7.74
CA TYR A 115 2.17 3.42 -6.55
C TYR A 115 2.43 4.26 -5.32
N PHE A 116 1.53 4.22 -4.35
CA PHE A 116 1.65 4.93 -3.09
C PHE A 116 2.06 3.97 -1.97
N LEU A 117 3.26 4.18 -1.44
CA LEU A 117 3.80 3.40 -0.33
C LEU A 117 3.83 4.25 0.92
N GLY A 118 3.16 3.79 1.97
CA GLY A 118 3.35 4.35 3.32
C GLY A 118 4.72 3.94 3.84
N ARG A 119 5.51 4.91 4.29
CA ARG A 119 6.80 4.68 4.92
C ARG A 119 6.76 5.14 6.37
N GLU A 120 6.88 4.20 7.29
CA GLU A 120 7.02 4.46 8.71
C GLU A 120 8.51 4.64 9.02
N THR A 121 8.92 5.86 9.35
CA THR A 121 10.30 6.14 9.80
C THR A 121 10.29 6.18 11.32
N LEU A 122 11.09 5.32 11.91
CA LEU A 122 11.22 5.22 13.36
C LEU A 122 12.20 6.30 13.85
N ILE A 123 11.74 7.14 14.77
CA ILE A 123 12.54 8.18 15.42
C ILE A 123 12.80 7.75 16.86
N VAL A 124 14.07 7.84 17.27
CA VAL A 124 14.52 7.57 18.63
C VAL A 124 14.17 8.76 19.50
N ASN A 125 13.27 8.57 20.46
CA ASN A 125 13.04 9.54 21.52
C ASN A 125 13.53 8.91 22.82
N GLY A 126 14.44 9.58 23.54
CA GLY A 126 15.04 9.07 24.79
C GLY A 126 14.09 8.97 25.99
N LYS A 127 12.80 8.69 25.75
CA LYS A 127 11.78 8.43 26.78
C LYS A 127 11.74 6.93 27.09
N MET A 128 11.40 6.65 28.34
CA MET A 128 11.59 5.38 29.02
C MET A 128 10.92 4.19 28.31
N GLY A 129 11.71 3.30 27.71
CA GLY A 129 11.25 2.05 27.10
C GLY A 129 12.39 1.09 26.72
N MET A 130 13.46 1.59 26.09
CA MET A 130 14.64 0.82 25.69
C MET A 130 15.95 1.60 25.92
N PRO A 131 17.09 0.95 26.23
CA PRO A 131 18.37 1.64 26.26
C PRO A 131 18.73 2.28 24.90
N VAL A 132 19.17 3.54 24.92
CA VAL A 132 19.48 4.36 23.72
C VAL A 132 20.40 3.67 22.71
N TRP A 133 21.37 2.87 23.17
CA TRP A 133 22.27 2.13 22.28
C TRP A 133 21.53 1.04 21.48
N ARG A 134 20.52 0.38 22.07
CA ARG A 134 19.68 -0.60 21.37
C ARG A 134 18.77 0.08 20.37
N GLU A 135 18.20 1.22 20.73
CA GLU A 135 17.38 2.05 19.83
C GLU A 135 18.20 2.51 18.63
N THR A 136 19.44 2.91 18.86
CA THR A 136 20.37 3.34 17.80
C THR A 136 20.71 2.19 16.86
N ILE A 137 21.06 1.00 17.37
CA ILE A 137 21.32 -0.19 16.54
C ILE A 137 20.07 -0.56 15.74
N PHE A 138 18.91 -0.58 16.39
CA PHE A 138 17.64 -0.91 15.73
C PHE A 138 17.29 0.10 14.62
N ALA A 139 17.49 1.40 14.87
CA ALA A 139 17.28 2.44 13.87
C ALA A 139 18.24 2.29 12.67
N ILE A 140 19.50 1.90 12.91
CA ILE A 140 20.47 1.60 11.84
C ILE A 140 20.02 0.37 11.04
N LEU A 141 19.68 -0.74 11.70
CA LEU A 141 19.22 -1.96 11.04
C LEU A 141 17.95 -1.72 10.22
N SER A 142 16.96 -1.03 10.79
CA SER A 142 15.70 -0.68 10.13
C SER A 142 15.93 0.19 8.88
N ARG A 143 16.86 1.14 8.95
CA ARG A 143 17.24 2.00 7.79
C ARG A 143 17.93 1.23 6.67
N ASN A 144 18.68 0.18 7.01
CA ASN A 144 19.40 -0.66 6.06
C ASN A 144 18.56 -1.85 5.54
N ALA A 145 17.37 -2.08 6.10
CA ALA A 145 16.47 -3.12 5.62
C ALA A 145 16.08 -2.86 4.15
N GLN A 146 15.92 -3.94 3.39
CA GLN A 146 15.58 -3.84 1.97
C GLN A 146 14.28 -3.06 1.76
N ARG A 147 14.34 -2.00 0.96
CA ARG A 147 13.18 -1.16 0.64
C ARG A 147 12.09 -1.99 -0.04
N ALA A 148 10.84 -1.78 0.38
CA ALA A 148 9.66 -2.42 -0.20
C ALA A 148 9.58 -2.24 -1.73
N THR A 149 9.95 -1.06 -2.23
CA THR A 149 10.01 -0.72 -3.66
C THR A 149 10.87 -1.70 -4.47
N ARG A 150 12.07 -2.01 -3.95
CA ARG A 150 13.01 -2.95 -4.60
C ARG A 150 12.55 -4.40 -4.44
N TYR A 151 12.01 -4.76 -3.27
CA TYR A 151 11.48 -6.09 -3.01
C TYR A 151 10.26 -6.42 -3.90
N PHE A 152 9.38 -5.46 -4.13
CA PHE A 152 8.18 -5.60 -4.96
C PHE A 152 8.40 -5.34 -6.46
N LYS A 153 9.64 -5.00 -6.85
CA LYS A 153 10.04 -4.67 -8.23
C LYS A 153 9.22 -3.53 -8.84
N LEU A 154 8.90 -2.52 -8.03
CA LEU A 154 8.13 -1.37 -8.50
C LEU A 154 9.03 -0.46 -9.36
N PRO A 155 8.52 0.09 -10.48
CA PRO A 155 9.24 1.12 -11.25
C PRO A 155 9.38 2.38 -10.41
N ALA A 156 10.61 2.84 -10.18
CA ALA A 156 10.92 3.90 -9.23
C ALA A 156 10.26 5.24 -9.61
N GLU A 157 10.14 5.51 -10.91
CA GLU A 157 9.54 6.72 -11.47
C GLU A 157 8.02 6.81 -11.27
N LYS A 158 7.37 5.70 -10.92
CA LYS A 158 5.91 5.63 -10.66
C LYS A 158 5.60 5.49 -9.17
N VAL A 159 6.59 5.58 -8.30
CA VAL A 159 6.45 5.34 -6.87
C VAL A 159 6.46 6.66 -6.11
N PHE A 160 5.40 6.88 -5.33
CA PHE A 160 5.28 7.96 -4.37
C PHE A 160 5.36 7.38 -2.95
N GLU A 161 6.44 7.71 -2.24
CA GLU A 161 6.60 7.32 -0.83
C GLU A 161 6.05 8.41 0.09
N VAL A 162 5.03 8.07 0.88
CA VAL A 162 4.46 8.96 1.89
C VAL A 162 5.08 8.63 3.25
N GLY A 163 6.04 9.44 3.67
CA GLY A 163 6.73 9.31 4.95
C GLY A 163 5.84 9.72 6.13
N THR A 164 5.85 8.92 7.19
CA THR A 164 5.30 9.25 8.51
C THR A 164 6.36 8.95 9.56
N ASN A 165 6.51 9.83 10.54
CA ASN A 165 7.42 9.61 11.65
C ASN A 165 6.66 8.90 12.78
N ILE A 166 7.23 7.80 13.27
CA ILE A 166 6.71 7.05 14.43
C ILE A 166 7.79 7.09 15.50
N GLU A 167 7.41 7.45 16.72
CA GLU A 167 8.29 7.48 17.88
C GLU A 167 8.42 6.07 18.46
N ILE A 168 9.64 5.66 18.80
CA ILE A 168 9.93 4.47 19.63
C ILE A 168 10.19 4.94 21.05
#